data_AF-A0A7Z9KQW5-F1
#
_entry.id   AF-A0A7Z9KQW5-F1
#
_cell.length_a   1.000
_cell.length_b   1.000
_cell.length_c   1.000
_cell.angle_alpha   90.00
_cell.angle_beta   90.00
_cell.angle_gamma   90.00
#
_symmetry.space_group_name_H-M   'P 1'
#
loop_
_entity.id
_entity.type
_entity.pdbx_description
1 polymer ?
#
loop_
_entity_poly.entity_id
_entity_poly.type
_entity_poly.pdbx_seq_one_letter_code
_entity_poly.pdbx_strand_id
1 'polypeptide(L)' 'MGDRHPHWKNHKQAWVAIVERKSKFSLMRKGENMTAELVATATIELLRPDKDRVLTLTTDQG' A
#
# COMPACT_ATOMS: atom_id res chain seq x y z
N MET A 1 -6.06 -23.25 -35.24
CA MET A 1 -6.98 -22.62 -34.27
C MET A 1 -6.29 -22.65 -32.92
N GLY A 2 -5.69 -21.53 -32.50
CA GLY A 2 -4.99 -21.44 -31.23
C GLY A 2 -5.89 -20.77 -30.21
N ASP A 3 -6.36 -21.53 -29.23
CA ASP A 3 -7.14 -21.02 -28.12
C ASP A 3 -6.26 -20.12 -27.25
N ARG A 4 -6.40 -18.81 -27.45
CA ARG A 4 -5.82 -17.79 -26.56
C ARG A 4 -6.62 -17.78 -25.27
N HIS A 5 -6.07 -18.43 -24.27
CA HIS A 5 -6.46 -18.33 -22.87
C HIS A 5 -6.70 -16.85 -22.46
N PRO A 6 -7.85 -16.48 -21.87
CA PRO A 6 -8.09 -15.11 -21.49
C PRO A 6 -7.11 -14.70 -20.40
N HIS A 7 -6.25 -13.74 -20.74
CA HIS A 7 -5.26 -13.15 -19.84
C HIS A 7 -5.99 -12.45 -18.68
N TRP A 8 -5.51 -12.69 -17.46
CA TRP A 8 -5.96 -12.11 -16.19
C TRP A 8 -6.26 -10.61 -16.29
N LYS A 9 -7.51 -10.27 -16.53
CA LYS A 9 -8.03 -8.89 -16.48
C LYS A 9 -8.86 -8.75 -15.20
N ASN A 10 -8.52 -7.73 -14.40
CA ASN A 10 -9.35 -7.14 -13.33
C ASN A 10 -9.35 -7.69 -11.89
N HIS A 11 -8.20 -7.98 -11.27
CA HIS A 11 -8.12 -7.98 -9.79
C HIS A 11 -6.78 -7.46 -9.26
N LYS A 12 -6.37 -6.24 -9.62
CA LYS A 12 -5.14 -5.64 -9.05
C LYS A 12 -5.43 -5.01 -7.69
N GLN A 13 -5.78 -5.85 -6.72
CA GLN A 13 -5.79 -5.45 -5.31
C GLN A 13 -4.39 -4.96 -4.93
N ALA A 14 -4.33 -3.81 -4.29
CA ALA A 14 -3.10 -3.22 -3.80
C ALA A 14 -3.05 -3.26 -2.28
N TRP A 15 -1.85 -3.29 -1.71
CA TRP A 15 -1.67 -3.20 -0.27
C TRP A 15 -0.71 -2.07 0.02
N VAL A 16 -1.08 -1.23 0.99
CA VAL A 16 -0.16 -0.30 1.62
C VAL A 16 0.20 -0.90 2.97
N ALA A 17 1.48 -1.18 3.17
CA ALA A 17 2.01 -1.69 4.43
C ALA A 17 3.07 -0.73 4.94
N ILE A 18 2.92 -0.30 6.19
CA ILE A 18 3.87 0.57 6.88
C ILE A 18 4.38 -0.19 8.10
N VAL A 19 5.71 -0.31 8.21
CA VAL A 19 6.36 -1.03 9.30
C VAL A 19 7.33 -0.10 10.01
N GLU A 20 7.10 0.10 11.31
CA GLU A 20 8.06 0.78 12.16
C GLU A 20 9.25 -0.14 12.44
N ARG A 21 10.47 0.32 12.15
CA ARG A 21 11.66 -0.54 12.07
C ARG A 21 12.10 -1.11 13.42
N LYS A 22 11.95 -0.36 14.51
CA LYS A 22 12.46 -0.70 15.85
C LYS A 22 11.55 -1.68 16.59
N SER A 23 10.28 -1.32 16.74
CA SER A 23 9.24 -2.09 17.45
C SER A 23 8.58 -3.15 16.59
N LYS A 24 8.73 -3.07 15.26
CA LYS A 24 8.01 -3.91 14.28
C LYS A 24 6.49 -3.70 14.27
N PHE A 25 6.00 -2.63 14.90
CA PHE A 25 4.61 -2.22 14.77
C PHE A 25 4.26 -2.01 13.30
N SER A 26 3.15 -2.61 12.87
CA SER A 26 2.78 -2.69 11.47
C SER A 26 1.35 -2.24 11.25
N LEU A 27 1.15 -1.44 10.21
CA LEU A 27 -0.14 -0.94 9.76
C LEU A 27 -0.34 -1.36 8.31
N MET A 28 -1.52 -1.89 7.98
CA MET A 28 -1.81 -2.38 6.64
C MET A 28 -3.20 -1.98 6.19
N ARG A 29 -3.32 -1.56 4.93
CA ARG A 29 -4.59 -1.30 4.26
C ARG A 29 -4.62 -1.99 2.91
N LYS A 30 -5.72 -2.69 2.65
CA LYS A 30 -6.06 -3.21 1.33
C LYS A 30 -6.78 -2.11 0.52
N GLY A 31 -6.30 -1.87 -0.69
CA GLY A 31 -6.89 -0.97 -1.66
C GLY A 31 -7.31 -1.69 -2.93
N GLU A 32 -8.21 -1.07 -3.68
CA GLU A 32 -8.72 -1.61 -4.93
C GLU A 32 -7.75 -1.41 -6.11
N ASN A 33 -6.84 -0.43 -6.00
CA ASN A 33 -5.82 -0.09 -7.00
C ASN A 33 -4.60 0.58 -6.35
N MET A 34 -3.48 0.64 -7.08
CA MET A 34 -2.20 1.21 -6.64
C MET A 34 -1.87 2.53 -7.36
N THR A 35 -2.77 3.52 -7.30
CA THR A 35 -2.45 4.87 -7.79
C THR A 35 -1.71 5.66 -6.72
N ALA A 36 -0.90 6.64 -7.11
CA ALA A 36 -0.15 7.47 -6.19
C ALA A 36 -1.07 8.18 -5.18
N GLU A 37 -2.25 8.64 -5.62
CA GLU A 37 -3.24 9.31 -4.78
C GLU A 37 -3.83 8.36 -3.73
N LEU A 38 -4.12 7.11 -4.11
CA LEU A 38 -4.65 6.11 -3.19
C LEU A 38 -3.60 5.69 -2.17
N VAL A 39 -2.34 5.55 -2.58
CA VAL A 39 -1.22 5.23 -1.69
C VAL A 39 -0.97 6.37 -0.70
N ALA A 40 -0.97 7.63 -1.17
CA ALA A 40 -0.81 8.81 -0.31
C ALA A 40 -1.94 8.92 0.71
N THR A 41 -3.19 8.77 0.26
CA THR A 41 -4.38 8.82 1.12
C THR A 41 -4.34 7.72 2.19
N ALA A 42 -4.02 6.48 1.78
CA ALA A 42 -3.88 5.36 2.70
C ALA A 42 -2.77 5.59 3.73
N THR A 43 -1.63 6.14 3.30
CA THR A 43 -0.50 6.44 4.19
C THR A 43 -0.89 7.47 5.25
N ILE A 44 -1.56 8.55 4.84
CA ILE A 44 -2.04 9.60 5.77
C ILE A 44 -3.03 9.00 6.77
N GLU A 45 -4.03 8.25 6.31
CA GLU A 45 -5.05 7.68 7.18
C GLU A 45 -4.45 6.68 8.19
N LEU A 46 -3.53 5.83 7.76
CA LEU A 46 -2.85 4.86 8.63
C LEU A 46 -1.99 5.57 9.69
N LEU A 47 -1.28 6.63 9.33
CA LEU A 47 -0.35 7.32 10.25
C LEU A 47 -1.00 8.39 11.11
N ARG A 48 -2.19 8.90 10.74
CA ARG A 48 -2.88 9.99 11.44
C ARG A 48 -3.03 9.76 12.96
N PRO A 49 -3.36 8.56 13.46
CA PRO A 49 -3.48 8.32 14.91
C PRO A 49 -2.17 8.51 15.68
N ASP A 50 -1.02 8.26 15.03
CA ASP A 50 0.32 8.31 15.64
C ASP A 50 1.19 9.41 15.01
N LYS A 51 0.58 10.44 14.40
CA LYS A 51 1.29 11.47 13.62
C LYS A 51 2.47 12.12 14.35
N ASP A 52 2.35 12.31 15.66
CA ASP A 52 3.37 12.97 16.49
C ASP A 52 4.56 12.04 16.82
N ARG A 53 4.46 10.76 16.45
CA ARG A 53 5.50 9.73 16.62
C ARG A 53 6.20 9.37 15.31
N VAL A 54 5.74 9.88 14.18
CA VAL A 54 6.36 9.64 12.87
C VAL A 54 7.52 10.61 12.68
N LEU A 55 8.75 10.10 12.65
CA LEU A 55 9.97 10.92 12.49
C LEU A 55 10.50 10.91 11.05
N THR A 56 10.46 9.76 10.38
CA THR A 56 11.01 9.58 9.03
C THR A 56 10.24 8.47 8.33
N LEU A 57 9.94 8.66 7.05
CA LEU A 57 9.39 7.64 6.18
C LEU A 57 10.43 7.28 5.13
N THR A 58 10.63 5.98 4.94
CA THR A 58 11.45 5.42 3.86
C THR A 58 10.54 4.50 3.06
N THR A 59 10.38 4.77 1.77
CA THR A 59 9.61 3.95 0.84
C THR A 59 10.55 3.25 -0.12
N ASP A 60 10.18 2.06 -0.59
CA ASP A 60 10.81 1.47 -1.76
C ASP A 60 10.40 2.24 -3.03
N GLN A 61 11.15 2.05 -4.13
CA GLN A 61 10.92 2.73 -5.40
C GLN A 61 9.68 2.11 -6.08
N GLY A 62 8.49 2.51 -5.61
CA GLY A 62 7.18 2.18 -6.14
C GLY A 62 6.42 3.42 -6.60
#